data_AF-A0A1V3RQ46-F1
#
_entry.id   AF-A0A1V3RQ46-F1
#
_cell.length_a   1.000
_cell.length_b   1.000
_cell.length_c   1.000
_cell.angle_alpha   90.00
_cell.angle_beta   90.00
_cell.angle_gamma   90.00
#
_symmetry.space_group_name_H-M   'P 1'
#
loop_
_entity.id
_entity.type
_entity.pdbx_description
1 polymer ?
#
loop_
_entity_poly.entity_id
_entity_poly.type
_entity_poly.pdbx_seq_one_letter_code
_entity_poly.pdbx_strand_id
1 'polypeptide(L)'
;MHNIKYICSYWGCQNKSAKEFLNFVVQNGYQGVEINFLDDANFVTEFLSELQRIRETIDSEFVFIAQQVLGSAIETVEEYIQKLIQRLQFLITLKPDYINSQTGKDFFDFSENCKILNLTELISKESGIPIWHEIHGGRFSFHLKTLLQYIEVFPKLNLIADFSHFCTI
;
A
#
# COMPACT_ATOMS: atom_id res chain seq x y z
N MET A 1 -9.32 8.43 -24.56
CA MET A 1 -9.69 7.21 -23.80
C MET A 1 -8.75 7.11 -22.61
N HIS A 2 -9.27 6.88 -21.40
CA HIS A 2 -8.41 6.59 -20.25
C HIS A 2 -8.01 5.12 -20.31
N ASN A 3 -6.71 4.83 -20.24
CA ASN A 3 -6.21 3.46 -20.21
C ASN A 3 -6.29 2.95 -18.77
N ILE A 4 -7.15 1.96 -18.51
CA ILE A 4 -7.32 1.35 -17.18
C ILE A 4 -6.31 0.19 -17.07
N LYS A 5 -5.44 0.23 -16.05
CA LYS A 5 -4.57 -0.90 -15.70
C LYS A 5 -5.27 -1.78 -14.65
N TYR A 6 -5.24 -3.08 -14.87
CA TYR A 6 -5.70 -4.11 -13.96
C TYR A 6 -4.50 -4.70 -13.23
N ILE A 7 -4.54 -4.64 -11.90
CA ILE A 7 -3.47 -5.07 -11.01
C ILE A 7 -3.92 -6.31 -10.24
N CYS A 8 -3.06 -7.32 -10.15
CA CYS A 8 -3.38 -8.55 -9.42
C CYS A 8 -2.89 -8.48 -7.98
N SER A 9 -3.77 -8.72 -7.02
CA SER A 9 -3.36 -8.86 -5.61
C SER A 9 -2.68 -10.20 -5.37
N TYR A 10 -1.65 -10.22 -4.52
CA TYR A 10 -1.07 -11.46 -3.99
C TYR A 10 -2.03 -12.22 -3.06
N TRP A 11 -3.09 -11.57 -2.58
CA TRP A 11 -4.08 -12.22 -1.74
C TRP A 11 -4.78 -13.36 -2.50
N GLY A 12 -4.76 -14.56 -1.92
CA GLY A 12 -5.24 -15.79 -2.57
C GLY A 12 -4.14 -16.58 -3.31
N CYS A 13 -2.92 -16.04 -3.42
CA CYS A 13 -1.77 -16.68 -4.05
C CYS A 13 -0.67 -17.08 -3.04
N GLN A 14 -0.96 -17.09 -1.74
CA GLN A 14 0.06 -17.26 -0.68
C GLN A 14 0.75 -18.63 -0.67
N ASN A 15 0.22 -19.61 -1.42
CA ASN A 15 0.82 -20.92 -1.58
C ASN A 15 1.83 -21.01 -2.74
N LYS A 16 2.13 -19.90 -3.40
CA LYS A 16 3.02 -19.82 -4.57
C LYS A 16 4.37 -19.23 -4.19
N SER A 17 5.42 -19.62 -4.91
CA SER A 17 6.66 -18.84 -4.94
C SER A 17 6.42 -17.47 -5.61
N ALA A 18 7.34 -16.52 -5.44
CA ALA A 18 7.22 -15.21 -6.07
C ALA A 18 7.22 -15.33 -7.60
N LYS A 19 8.07 -16.21 -8.14
CA LYS A 19 8.12 -16.52 -9.58
C LYS A 19 6.81 -17.13 -10.09
N GLU A 20 6.26 -18.10 -9.38
CA GLU A 20 4.99 -18.73 -9.76
C GLU A 20 3.84 -17.71 -9.75
N PHE A 21 3.80 -16.83 -8.75
CA PHE A 21 2.83 -15.74 -8.69
C PHE A 21 3.00 -14.76 -9.86
N LEU A 22 4.19 -14.22 -10.08
CA LEU A 22 4.42 -13.24 -11.16
C LEU A 22 4.18 -13.82 -12.55
N ASN A 23 4.51 -15.10 -12.77
CA ASN A 23 4.16 -15.80 -14.02
C ASN A 23 2.65 -15.91 -14.19
N PHE A 24 1.92 -16.27 -13.14
CA PHE A 24 0.45 -16.32 -13.17
C PHE A 24 -0.14 -14.95 -13.54
N VAL A 25 0.37 -13.87 -12.93
CA VAL A 25 -0.11 -12.51 -13.17
C VAL A 25 0.07 -12.11 -14.64
N VAL A 26 1.26 -12.32 -15.19
CA VAL A 26 1.56 -12.02 -16.60
C VAL A 26 0.73 -12.88 -17.55
N GLN A 27 0.62 -14.20 -17.29
CA GLN A 27 -0.14 -15.12 -18.14
C GLN A 27 -1.63 -14.79 -18.20
N ASN A 28 -2.19 -14.18 -17.15
CA ASN A 28 -3.59 -13.75 -17.11
C ASN A 28 -3.79 -12.30 -17.58
N GLY A 29 -2.75 -11.64 -18.10
CA GLY A 29 -2.86 -10.34 -18.76
C GLY A 29 -2.99 -9.14 -17.83
N TYR A 30 -2.69 -9.27 -16.54
CA TYR A 30 -2.61 -8.14 -15.61
C TYR A 30 -1.38 -7.27 -15.92
N GLN A 31 -1.48 -5.96 -15.67
CA GLN A 31 -0.39 -4.98 -15.92
C GLN A 31 0.39 -4.60 -14.65
N GLY A 32 0.29 -5.42 -13.62
CA GLY A 32 1.03 -5.22 -12.39
C GLY A 32 0.56 -6.09 -11.24
N VAL A 33 1.22 -5.90 -10.10
CA VAL A 33 0.93 -6.60 -8.84
C VAL A 33 0.79 -5.66 -7.67
N GLU A 34 -0.03 -6.08 -6.71
CA GLU A 34 -0.09 -5.52 -5.36
C GLU A 34 0.22 -6.59 -4.33
N ILE A 35 1.10 -6.30 -3.38
CA ILE A 35 1.53 -7.29 -2.39
C ILE A 35 1.86 -6.69 -1.02
N ASN A 36 1.34 -7.33 0.02
CA ASN A 36 1.81 -7.17 1.39
C ASN A 36 2.89 -8.22 1.68
N PHE A 37 4.16 -7.81 1.74
CA PHE A 37 5.29 -8.73 1.95
C PHE A 37 5.35 -9.30 3.37
N LEU A 38 5.59 -10.60 3.47
CA LEU A 38 6.05 -11.25 4.69
C LEU A 38 7.56 -11.02 4.89
N ASP A 39 8.05 -11.26 6.09
CA ASP A 39 9.49 -11.22 6.41
C ASP A 39 10.18 -12.51 5.91
N ASP A 40 10.25 -12.66 4.59
CA ASP A 40 10.93 -13.77 3.90
C ASP A 40 11.90 -13.21 2.86
N ALA A 41 13.19 -13.21 3.21
CA ALA A 41 14.25 -12.68 2.36
C ALA A 41 14.40 -13.43 1.03
N ASN A 42 14.11 -14.73 0.98
CA ASN A 42 14.19 -15.52 -0.25
C ASN A 42 13.06 -15.14 -1.20
N PHE A 43 11.84 -15.02 -0.68
CA PHE A 43 10.69 -14.57 -1.46
C PHE A 43 10.92 -13.15 -2.01
N VAL A 44 11.37 -12.22 -1.17
CA VAL A 44 11.67 -10.83 -1.59
C VAL A 44 12.72 -10.80 -2.70
N THR A 45 13.79 -11.57 -2.57
CA THR A 45 14.86 -11.62 -3.57
C THR A 45 14.36 -12.19 -4.89
N GLU A 46 13.62 -13.30 -4.86
CA GLU A 46 13.02 -13.90 -6.07
C GLU A 46 12.03 -12.93 -6.73
N PHE A 47 11.17 -12.27 -5.94
CA PHE A 47 10.20 -11.31 -6.43
C PHE A 47 10.85 -10.15 -7.17
N LEU A 48 11.86 -9.51 -6.57
CA LEU A 48 12.53 -8.35 -7.18
C LEU A 48 13.27 -8.75 -8.47
N SER A 49 13.88 -9.93 -8.50
CA SER A 49 14.56 -10.44 -9.70
C SER A 49 13.56 -10.71 -10.84
N GLU A 50 12.43 -11.33 -10.55
CA GLU A 50 11.41 -11.61 -11.57
C GLU A 50 10.66 -10.33 -12.01
N LEU A 51 10.40 -9.40 -11.09
CA LEU A 51 9.85 -8.08 -11.43
C LEU A 51 10.77 -7.33 -12.39
N GLN A 52 12.08 -7.31 -12.11
CA GLN A 52 13.06 -6.70 -13.00
C GLN A 52 13.02 -7.37 -14.38
N ARG A 53 13.05 -8.70 -14.44
CA ARG A 53 12.97 -9.45 -15.69
C ARG A 53 11.71 -9.12 -16.49
N ILE A 54 10.55 -9.03 -15.84
CA ILE A 54 9.27 -8.67 -16.48
C ILE A 54 9.37 -7.27 -17.09
N ARG A 55 9.90 -6.29 -16.34
CA ARG A 55 10.08 -4.91 -16.82
C ARG A 55 11.06 -4.80 -17.99
N GLU A 56 12.10 -5.62 -18.01
CA GLU A 56 13.10 -5.60 -19.09
C GLU A 56 12.66 -6.34 -20.35
N THR A 57 11.80 -7.37 -20.23
CA THR A 57 11.56 -8.32 -21.33
C THR A 57 10.11 -8.43 -21.79
N ILE A 58 9.13 -8.01 -20.98
CA ILE A 58 7.71 -8.23 -21.24
C ILE A 58 6.95 -6.90 -21.27
N ASP A 59 7.00 -6.14 -20.18
CA ASP A 59 6.26 -4.89 -20.03
C ASP A 59 7.05 -3.92 -19.14
N SER A 60 7.70 -2.93 -19.77
CA SER A 60 8.49 -1.92 -19.08
C SER A 60 7.68 -1.01 -18.15
N GLU A 61 6.35 -1.01 -18.29
CA GLU A 61 5.43 -0.24 -17.44
C GLU A 61 4.66 -1.13 -16.45
N PHE A 62 5.11 -2.37 -16.22
CA PHE A 62 4.51 -3.30 -15.28
C PHE A 62 4.56 -2.73 -13.86
N VAL A 63 3.39 -2.48 -13.29
CA VAL A 63 3.23 -1.74 -12.02
C VAL A 63 3.48 -2.67 -10.83
N PHE A 64 4.19 -2.16 -9.83
CA PHE A 64 4.37 -2.80 -8.54
C PHE A 64 3.89 -1.87 -7.43
N ILE A 65 2.83 -2.30 -6.74
CA ILE A 65 2.26 -1.66 -5.57
C ILE A 65 2.68 -2.45 -4.33
N ALA A 66 3.35 -1.79 -3.40
CA ALA A 66 3.58 -2.36 -2.08
C ALA A 66 2.40 -2.03 -1.16
N GLN A 67 1.89 -3.01 -0.42
CA GLN A 67 0.83 -2.77 0.53
C GLN A 67 1.41 -2.63 1.95
N GLN A 68 1.10 -1.52 2.61
CA GLN A 68 1.39 -1.30 4.01
C GLN A 68 0.16 -1.67 4.83
N VAL A 69 0.26 -2.79 5.55
CA VAL A 69 -0.73 -3.26 6.51
C VAL A 69 -0.04 -3.52 7.84
N LEU A 70 -0.60 -3.01 8.94
CA LEU A 70 -0.23 -3.42 10.29
C LEU A 70 -1.36 -4.28 10.87
N GLY A 71 -0.97 -5.35 11.57
CA GLY A 71 -1.91 -6.22 12.26
C GLY A 71 -2.73 -5.48 13.32
N SER A 72 -3.89 -6.05 13.66
CA SER A 72 -4.76 -5.53 14.70
C SER A 72 -4.06 -5.56 16.06
N ALA A 73 -4.07 -4.43 16.75
CA ALA A 73 -3.53 -4.26 18.09
C ALA A 73 -4.26 -3.09 18.78
N ILE A 74 -4.40 -3.20 20.10
CA ILE A 74 -4.69 -2.06 20.98
C ILE A 74 -3.32 -1.49 21.34
N GLU A 75 -3.08 -0.24 20.98
CA GLU A 75 -1.76 0.38 21.00
C GLU A 75 -1.90 1.91 21.13
N THR A 76 -0.86 2.57 21.64
CA THR A 76 -0.80 4.04 21.62
C THR A 76 -0.45 4.54 20.22
N VAL A 77 -0.67 5.84 19.97
CA VAL A 77 -0.26 6.48 18.71
C VAL A 77 1.26 6.39 18.49
N GLU A 78 2.06 6.47 19.55
CA GLU A 78 3.52 6.36 19.47
C GLU A 78 3.97 4.94 19.05
N GLU A 79 3.38 3.90 19.64
CA GLU A 79 3.66 2.50 19.28
C GLU A 79 3.28 2.22 17.82
N TYR A 80 2.12 2.73 17.39
CA TYR A 80 1.68 2.63 16.01
C TYR A 80 2.65 3.33 15.05
N ILE A 81 3.08 4.55 15.37
CA ILE A 81 4.03 5.33 14.56
C ILE A 81 5.35 4.57 14.39
N GLN A 82 5.90 3.98 15.46
CA GLN A 82 7.14 3.21 15.38
C GLN A 82 7.04 2.03 14.40
N LYS A 83 5.96 1.24 14.50
CA LYS A 83 5.71 0.12 13.59
C LYS A 83 5.47 0.58 12.16
N LEU A 84 4.73 1.68 11.98
CA LEU A 84 4.48 2.26 10.66
C LEU A 84 5.78 2.69 10.00
N ILE A 85 6.65 3.42 10.70
CA ILE A 85 7.97 3.84 10.18
C ILE A 85 8.78 2.62 9.78
N GLN A 86 8.93 1.63 10.67
CA GLN A 86 9.71 0.43 10.37
C GLN A 86 9.19 -0.27 9.11
N ARG A 87 7.87 -0.41 8.98
CA ARG A 87 7.25 -1.04 7.83
C ARG A 87 7.45 -0.23 6.55
N LEU A 88 7.22 1.08 6.58
CA LEU A 88 7.39 1.95 5.41
C LEU A 88 8.85 1.97 4.94
N GLN A 89 9.80 2.06 5.86
CA GLN A 89 11.23 2.04 5.53
C GLN A 89 11.61 0.74 4.81
N PHE A 90 11.12 -0.42 5.29
CA PHE A 90 11.30 -1.67 4.58
C PHE A 90 10.70 -1.64 3.16
N LEU A 91 9.43 -1.21 3.03
CA LEU A 91 8.76 -1.18 1.72
C LEU A 91 9.43 -0.23 0.73
N ILE A 92 9.97 0.90 1.20
CA ILE A 92 10.74 1.85 0.37
C ILE A 92 11.98 1.19 -0.22
N THR A 93 12.64 0.28 0.50
CA THR A 93 13.82 -0.44 -0.04
C THR A 93 13.48 -1.30 -1.26
N LEU A 94 12.21 -1.72 -1.39
CA LEU A 94 11.70 -2.52 -2.50
C LEU A 94 11.44 -1.69 -3.76
N LYS A 95 11.48 -0.35 -3.66
CA LYS A 95 11.25 0.60 -4.77
C LYS A 95 9.95 0.33 -5.56
N PRO A 96 8.78 0.24 -4.88
CA PRO A 96 7.50 0.14 -5.58
C PRO A 96 7.20 1.43 -6.36
N ASP A 97 6.28 1.38 -7.32
CA ASP A 97 5.81 2.59 -8.00
C ASP A 97 5.01 3.49 -7.05
N TYR A 98 4.31 2.88 -6.08
CA TYR A 98 3.68 3.55 -4.95
C TYR A 98 3.32 2.55 -3.84
N ILE A 99 3.00 3.07 -2.67
CA ILE A 99 2.56 2.30 -1.51
C ILE A 99 1.06 2.54 -1.30
N ASN A 100 0.27 1.46 -1.30
CA ASN A 100 -1.10 1.47 -0.79
C ASN A 100 -1.04 1.28 0.74
N SER A 101 -1.44 2.29 1.51
CA SER A 101 -1.29 2.31 2.97
C SER A 101 -2.62 2.30 3.70
N GLN A 102 -2.75 1.33 4.60
CA GLN A 102 -3.79 1.29 5.62
C GLN A 102 -3.37 2.11 6.84
N THR A 103 -3.43 3.43 6.65
CA THR A 103 -2.91 4.40 7.61
C THR A 103 -3.86 4.64 8.78
N GLY A 104 -3.29 4.95 9.95
CA GLY A 104 -4.03 5.35 11.14
C GLY A 104 -4.98 4.30 11.70
N LYS A 105 -5.81 4.77 12.63
CA LYS A 105 -6.91 4.03 13.25
C LYS A 105 -8.12 4.95 13.37
N ASP A 106 -9.32 4.41 13.27
CA ASP A 106 -10.57 5.16 13.45
C ASP A 106 -10.82 5.58 14.90
N PHE A 107 -10.23 4.88 15.88
CA PHE A 107 -10.32 5.22 17.30
C PHE A 107 -9.24 6.18 17.81
N PHE A 108 -8.25 6.55 16.97
CA PHE A 108 -7.31 7.63 17.30
C PHE A 108 -7.98 8.98 17.14
N ASP A 109 -7.58 9.94 17.97
CA ASP A 109 -8.08 11.31 17.87
C ASP A 109 -7.69 11.94 16.52
N PHE A 110 -8.47 12.91 16.08
CA PHE A 110 -8.21 13.64 14.83
C PHE A 110 -6.77 14.17 14.75
N SER A 111 -6.28 14.75 15.85
CA SER A 111 -4.92 15.31 15.91
C SER A 111 -3.84 14.23 15.83
N GLU A 112 -4.09 13.03 16.34
CA GLU A 112 -3.17 11.89 16.29
C GLU A 112 -3.06 11.34 14.86
N ASN A 113 -4.20 11.14 14.20
CA ASN A 113 -4.22 10.76 12.79
C ASN A 113 -3.56 11.84 11.90
N CYS A 114 -3.73 13.14 12.20
CA CYS A 114 -3.02 14.20 11.50
C CYS A 114 -1.49 14.12 11.67
N LYS A 115 -0.98 13.73 12.85
CA LYS A 115 0.47 13.51 13.04
C LYS A 115 0.96 12.36 12.16
N ILE A 116 0.20 11.27 12.08
CA ILE A 116 0.52 10.12 11.24
C ILE A 116 0.55 10.51 9.76
N LEU A 117 -0.45 11.26 9.28
CA LEU A 117 -0.53 11.70 7.89
C LEU A 117 0.64 12.61 7.49
N ASN A 118 0.99 13.60 8.33
CA ASN A 118 2.17 14.44 8.11
C ASN A 118 3.46 13.61 8.04
N LEU A 119 3.61 12.62 8.91
CA LEU A 119 4.75 11.72 8.90
C LEU A 119 4.82 10.92 7.59
N THR A 120 3.70 10.39 7.11
CA THR A 120 3.67 9.67 5.83
C THR A 120 3.98 10.58 4.64
N GLU A 121 3.53 11.84 4.64
CA GLU A 121 3.88 12.82 3.61
C GLU A 121 5.38 13.13 3.61
N LEU A 122 5.98 13.29 4.79
CA LEU A 122 7.43 13.50 4.94
C LEU A 122 8.22 12.31 4.38
N ILE A 123 7.87 11.08 4.80
CA ILE A 123 8.52 9.85 4.32
C ILE A 123 8.36 9.70 2.80
N SER A 124 7.17 9.98 2.26
CA SER A 124 6.92 9.92 0.83
C SER A 124 7.79 10.93 0.06
N LYS A 125 7.90 12.16 0.58
CA LYS A 125 8.74 13.21 -0.01
C LYS A 125 10.22 12.87 0.03
N GLU A 126 10.71 12.34 1.15
CA GLU A 126 12.14 11.99 1.33
C GLU A 126 12.56 10.80 0.47
N SER A 127 11.69 9.79 0.36
CA SER A 127 11.98 8.58 -0.43
C SER A 127 11.71 8.75 -1.93
N GLY A 128 10.88 9.73 -2.31
CA GLY A 128 10.37 9.87 -3.68
C GLY A 128 9.33 8.82 -4.07
N ILE A 129 8.91 7.96 -3.13
CA ILE A 129 7.89 6.93 -3.35
C ILE A 129 6.54 7.47 -2.88
N PRO A 130 5.51 7.58 -3.75
CA PRO A 130 4.18 8.00 -3.34
C PRO A 130 3.57 7.05 -2.31
N ILE A 131 2.97 7.61 -1.25
CA ILE A 131 2.16 6.87 -0.28
C ILE A 131 0.73 7.37 -0.41
N TRP A 132 -0.19 6.46 -0.75
CA TRP A 132 -1.61 6.75 -0.90
C TRP A 132 -2.41 5.98 0.15
N HIS A 133 -3.53 6.54 0.57
CA HIS A 133 -4.25 6.07 1.74
C HIS A 133 -5.53 5.33 1.36
N GLU A 134 -5.61 4.05 1.70
CA GLU A 134 -6.78 3.22 1.44
C GLU A 134 -7.96 3.67 2.29
N ILE A 135 -9.15 3.78 1.70
CA ILE A 135 -10.41 3.83 2.45
C ILE A 135 -10.71 2.41 2.93
N HIS A 136 -10.51 2.16 4.22
CA HIS A 136 -10.60 0.81 4.79
C HIS A 136 -11.19 0.84 6.20
N GLY A 137 -11.94 -0.21 6.57
CA GLY A 137 -12.48 -0.36 7.93
C GLY A 137 -11.39 -0.33 9.01
N GLY A 138 -11.63 0.36 10.12
CA GLY A 138 -10.65 0.46 11.22
C GLY A 138 -9.51 1.47 10.98
N ARG A 139 -9.57 2.27 9.91
CA ARG A 139 -8.58 3.29 9.54
C ARG A 139 -9.16 4.70 9.62
N PHE A 140 -8.32 5.73 9.65
CA PHE A 140 -8.75 7.13 9.76
C PHE A 140 -9.73 7.52 8.64
N SER A 141 -9.61 6.86 7.48
CA SER A 141 -10.34 7.10 6.24
C SER A 141 -11.69 6.39 6.16
N PHE A 142 -12.01 5.49 7.11
CA PHE A 142 -13.17 4.59 7.04
C PHE A 142 -14.49 5.32 6.78
N HIS A 143 -14.77 6.38 7.55
CA HIS A 143 -16.06 7.06 7.52
C HIS A 143 -15.97 8.36 6.71
N LEU A 144 -16.67 8.40 5.57
CA LEU A 144 -16.54 9.49 4.57
C LEU A 144 -16.83 10.89 5.13
N LYS A 145 -17.80 11.01 6.05
CA LYS A 145 -18.12 12.32 6.64
C LYS A 145 -16.98 12.84 7.52
N THR A 146 -16.31 11.96 8.27
CA THR A 146 -15.15 12.33 9.08
C THR A 146 -13.86 12.39 8.27
N LEU A 147 -13.84 11.88 7.04
CA LEU A 147 -12.73 12.04 6.11
C LEU A 147 -12.62 13.50 5.61
N LEU A 148 -13.75 14.23 5.49
CA LEU A 148 -13.77 15.62 5.00
C LEU A 148 -12.85 16.56 5.78
N GLN A 149 -12.88 16.49 7.12
CA GLN A 149 -11.99 17.30 7.97
C GLN A 149 -10.50 17.01 7.72
N TYR A 150 -10.13 15.78 7.33
CA TYR A 150 -8.74 15.50 6.94
C TYR A 150 -8.41 16.09 5.57
N ILE A 151 -9.35 16.06 4.61
CA ILE A 151 -9.15 16.67 3.29
C ILE A 151 -8.99 18.19 3.39
N GLU A 152 -9.67 18.85 4.34
CA GLU A 152 -9.48 20.28 4.61
C GLU A 152 -8.06 20.61 5.09
N VAL A 153 -7.46 19.75 5.92
CA VAL A 153 -6.08 19.91 6.41
C VAL A 153 -5.05 19.46 5.37
N PHE A 154 -5.36 18.40 4.62
CA PHE A 154 -4.50 17.76 3.63
C PHE A 154 -5.16 17.80 2.24
N PRO A 155 -5.25 18.96 1.57
CA PRO A 155 -5.98 19.11 0.30
C PRO A 155 -5.35 18.32 -0.87
N LYS A 156 -4.14 17.79 -0.68
CA LYS A 156 -3.41 16.96 -1.66
C LYS A 156 -3.39 15.47 -1.25
N LEU A 157 -4.17 15.09 -0.25
CA LEU A 157 -4.26 13.71 0.21
C LEU A 157 -4.74 12.81 -0.94
N ASN A 158 -3.94 11.82 -1.30
CA ASN A 158 -4.32 10.83 -2.29
C ASN A 158 -4.98 9.64 -1.60
N LEU A 159 -6.18 9.30 -2.06
CA LEU A 159 -6.97 8.20 -1.51
C LEU A 159 -7.03 7.04 -2.51
N ILE A 160 -6.96 5.82 -2.00
CA ILE A 160 -7.27 4.60 -2.76
C ILE A 160 -8.69 4.17 -2.36
N ALA A 161 -9.56 4.08 -3.35
CA ALA A 161 -10.92 3.62 -3.14
C ALA A 161 -10.95 2.09 -3.12
N ASP A 162 -11.17 1.50 -1.95
CA ASP A 162 -11.58 0.10 -1.84
C ASP A 162 -13.11 0.02 -1.98
N PHE A 163 -13.59 -0.47 -3.12
CA PHE A 163 -15.02 -0.56 -3.39
C PHE A 163 -15.75 -1.65 -2.59
N SER A 164 -15.02 -2.59 -1.98
CA SER A 164 -15.61 -3.56 -1.06
C SER A 164 -15.97 -2.88 0.26
N HIS A 165 -15.12 -2.00 0.76
CA HIS A 165 -15.36 -1.23 1.99
C HIS A 165 -16.20 0.03 1.78
N PHE A 166 -16.17 0.62 0.58
CA PHE A 166 -17.01 1.78 0.26
C PHE A 166 -18.52 1.47 0.36
N CYS A 167 -18.92 0.22 0.14
CA CYS A 167 -20.32 -0.21 0.18
C CYS A 167 -20.79 -0.68 1.56
N THR A 168 -19.90 -0.77 2.56
CA THR A 168 -20.24 -1.15 3.93
C THR A 168 -20.39 0.13 4.76
N ILE A 169 -21.65 0.56 4.93
CA ILE A 169 -22.08 1.75 5.67
C ILE A 169 -22.35 1.39 7.13
#